data_AF-A0A966ILM5-F1
#
_entry.id   AF-A0A966ILM5-F1
#
_cell.length_a   1.000
_cell.length_b   1.000
_cell.length_c   1.000
_cell.angle_alpha   90.00
_cell.angle_beta   90.00
_cell.angle_gamma   90.00
#
_symmetry.space_group_name_H-M   'P 1'
#
loop_
_entity.id
_entity.type
_entity.pdbx_description
1 polymer ?
#
loop_
_entity_poly.entity_id
_entity_poly.type
_entity_poly.pdbx_seq_one_letter_code
_entity_poly.pdbx_strand_id
1 'polypeptide(L)'
;MPRILVIAPHWIGDAVMSLPLITLIHNRFPNSSIDVLCTPWVGPIYRTCPEMTSIIEHDFQHGALQWGLRRSIAQELKRQDYEMAFVLPNSFKSALIPWLAKIPKRIGYQGEFRFGLINLS
;
A
#
# COMPACT_ATOMS: atom_id res chain seq x y z
N MET A 1 15.48 -0.79 10.52
CA MET A 1 15.43 -0.51 9.08
C MET A 1 14.06 0.05 8.78
N PRO A 2 13.93 1.17 8.05
CA PRO A 2 12.63 1.74 7.73
C PRO A 2 11.77 0.73 6.99
N ARG A 3 10.50 0.59 7.39
CA ARG A 3 9.53 -0.25 6.66
C ARG A 3 8.58 0.64 5.88
N ILE A 4 8.45 0.33 4.59
CA ILE A 4 7.64 1.07 3.63
C ILE A 4 6.52 0.15 3.15
N LEU A 5 5.28 0.63 3.25
CA LEU A 5 4.11 -0.06 2.72
C LEU A 5 3.70 0.54 1.38
N VAL A 6 3.37 -0.30 0.39
CA VAL A 6 2.74 0.12 -0.85
C VAL A 6 1.34 -0.48 -0.92
N ILE A 7 0.31 0.36 -1.04
CA ILE A 7 -1.05 -0.09 -1.34
C ILE A 7 -1.18 -0.16 -2.85
N ALA A 8 -1.25 -1.37 -3.39
CA ALA A 8 -1.30 -1.62 -4.82
C ALA A 8 -2.64 -1.18 -5.46
N PRO A 9 -2.63 -0.73 -6.72
CA PRO A 9 -3.84 -0.70 -7.54
C PRO A 9 -4.43 -2.10 -7.72
N HIS A 10 -5.72 -2.13 -7.99
CA HIS A 10 -6.42 -3.39 -8.21
C HIS A 10 -6.18 -3.94 -9.62
N TRP A 11 -6.00 -3.12 -10.65
CA TRP A 11 -5.90 -3.59 -12.04
C TRP A 11 -4.46 -3.98 -12.42
N ILE A 12 -4.30 -5.03 -13.24
CA ILE A 12 -2.98 -5.49 -13.73
C ILE A 12 -2.21 -4.35 -14.40
N GLY A 13 -2.84 -3.59 -15.30
CA GLY A 13 -2.16 -2.51 -16.03
C GLY A 13 -1.58 -1.46 -15.09
N ASP A 14 -2.37 -1.03 -14.11
CA ASP A 14 -1.92 -0.08 -13.09
C ASP A 14 -0.82 -0.66 -12.20
N ALA A 15 -0.92 -1.95 -11.85
CA ALA A 15 0.11 -2.62 -11.05
C ALA A 15 1.45 -2.67 -11.80
N VAL A 16 1.44 -3.00 -13.10
CA VAL A 16 2.64 -2.94 -13.95
C VAL A 16 3.19 -1.50 -14.01
N MET A 17 2.32 -0.51 -14.19
CA MET A 17 2.73 0.91 -14.20
C MET A 17 3.30 1.39 -12.85
N SER A 18 3.03 0.69 -11.75
CA SER A 18 3.57 1.01 -10.44
C SER A 18 4.99 0.48 -10.18
N LEU A 19 5.48 -0.49 -10.95
CA LEU A 19 6.79 -1.10 -10.71
C LEU A 19 7.96 -0.10 -10.74
N PRO A 20 8.03 0.89 -11.66
CA PRO A 20 9.10 1.89 -11.62
C PRO A 20 9.12 2.72 -10.34
N LEU A 21 7.96 2.95 -9.71
CA LEU A 21 7.90 3.62 -8.41
C LEU A 21 8.58 2.78 -7.32
N ILE A 22 8.43 1.45 -7.35
CA ILE A 22 9.09 0.55 -6.39
C ILE A 22 10.61 0.68 -6.50
N THR A 23 11.16 0.62 -7.71
CA THR A 23 12.59 0.80 -7.95
C THR A 23 13.07 2.18 -7.49
N LEU A 24 12.29 3.25 -7.71
CA LEU A 24 12.62 4.59 -7.23
C LEU A 24 12.62 4.68 -5.70
N ILE A 25 11.65 4.07 -5.02
CA ILE A 25 11.60 4.00 -3.56
C ILE A 25 12.82 3.24 -3.03
N HIS A 26 13.16 2.10 -3.62
CA HIS A 26 14.32 1.31 -3.23
C HIS A 26 15.62 2.12 -3.38
N ASN A 27 15.82 2.79 -4.51
CA ASN A 27 17.00 3.62 -4.74
C ASN A 27 17.09 4.81 -3.77
N ARG A 28 15.94 5.39 -3.37
CA ARG A 28 15.90 6.49 -2.41
C ARG A 28 16.12 6.02 -0.97
N PHE A 29 15.70 4.80 -0.64
CA PHE A 29 15.77 4.20 0.69
C PHE A 29 16.42 2.81 0.62
N PRO A 30 17.72 2.70 0.28
CA PRO A 30 18.37 1.42 -0.04
C PRO A 30 18.42 0.43 1.13
N ASN A 31 18.28 0.91 2.37
CA ASN A 31 18.27 0.09 3.59
C ASN A 31 16.87 -0.12 4.19
N SER A 32 15.83 0.09 3.38
CA SER A 32 14.43 -0.10 3.79
C SER A 32 13.86 -1.42 3.28
N SER A 33 12.89 -1.97 4.00
CA SER A 33 12.05 -3.04 3.47
C SER A 33 10.83 -2.44 2.79
N ILE A 34 10.46 -3.00 1.64
CA ILE A 34 9.30 -2.56 0.88
C ILE A 34 8.31 -3.72 0.84
N ASP A 35 7.17 -3.53 1.46
CA ASP A 35 6.07 -4.50 1.48
C ASP A 35 4.92 -3.96 0.62
N VAL A 36 4.21 -4.85 -0.07
CA VAL A 36 3.03 -4.48 -0.85
C VAL A 36 1.78 -5.15 -0.29
N LEU A 37 0.71 -4.38 -0.15
CA LEU A 37 -0.64 -4.87 0.10
C LEU A 37 -1.41 -4.86 -1.21
N CYS A 38 -1.85 -6.04 -1.66
CA CYS A 38 -2.50 -6.19 -2.96
C CYS A 38 -3.58 -7.28 -2.97
N THR A 39 -4.35 -7.34 -4.05
CA THR A 39 -5.25 -8.47 -4.31
C THR A 39 -4.48 -9.66 -4.88
N PRO A 40 -4.91 -10.92 -4.65
CA PRO A 40 -4.17 -12.10 -5.11
C PRO A 40 -3.87 -12.13 -6.61
N TRP A 41 -4.77 -11.60 -7.44
CA TRP A 41 -4.60 -11.63 -8.90
C TRP A 41 -3.55 -10.65 -9.45
N VAL A 42 -3.18 -9.60 -8.69
CA VAL A 42 -2.05 -8.71 -9.06
C VAL A 42 -0.78 -9.04 -8.29
N GLY A 43 -0.86 -9.84 -7.22
CA GLY A 43 0.29 -10.31 -6.44
C GLY A 43 1.43 -10.89 -7.28
N PRO A 44 1.17 -11.73 -8.31
CA PRO A 44 2.20 -12.24 -9.21
C PRO A 44 3.06 -11.17 -9.89
N ILE A 45 2.54 -9.96 -10.13
CA ILE A 45 3.31 -8.86 -10.73
C ILE A 45 4.38 -8.36 -9.76
N TYR A 46 4.03 -8.23 -8.48
CA TYR A 46 4.99 -7.79 -7.47
C TYR A 46 6.00 -8.88 -7.10
N ARG A 47 5.67 -10.16 -7.31
CA ARG A 47 6.61 -11.29 -7.14
C ARG A 47 7.78 -11.22 -8.12
N THR A 48 7.65 -10.52 -9.24
CA THR A 48 8.75 -10.34 -10.20
C THR A 48 9.69 -9.19 -9.84
N CYS A 49 9.40 -8.43 -8.78
CA CYS A 49 10.16 -7.26 -8.36
C CYS A 49 11.17 -7.67 -7.26
N PRO A 50 12.49 -7.71 -7.55
CA PRO A 50 13.49 -8.12 -6.55
C PRO A 50 13.60 -7.17 -5.35
N GLU A 51 13.15 -5.92 -5.50
CA GLU A 51 13.13 -4.92 -4.43
C GLU A 51 12.03 -5.16 -3.39
N MET A 52 11.05 -6.03 -3.69
CA MET A 52 9.98 -6.37 -2.75
C MET A 52 10.47 -7.31 -1.64
N THR A 53 10.18 -6.95 -0.40
CA THR A 53 10.47 -7.77 0.78
C THR A 53 9.34 -8.74 1.08
N SER A 54 8.09 -8.27 1.03
CA SER A 54 6.91 -9.10 1.29
C SER A 54 5.72 -8.68 0.44
N ILE A 55 4.86 -9.66 0.17
CA ILE A 55 3.63 -9.49 -0.59
C ILE A 55 2.49 -9.98 0.29
N ILE A 56 1.65 -9.03 0.69
CA ILE A 56 0.53 -9.24 1.60
C ILE A 56 -0.73 -9.27 0.74
N GLU A 57 -1.23 -10.47 0.49
CA GLU A 57 -2.37 -10.71 -0.42
C GLU A 57 -3.67 -10.83 0.39
N HIS A 58 -4.65 -9.97 0.07
CA HIS A 58 -6.01 -10.06 0.63
C HIS A 58 -7.07 -9.86 -0.45
N ASP A 59 -8.15 -10.63 -0.36
CA ASP A 59 -9.25 -10.53 -1.30
C ASP A 59 -10.17 -9.34 -0.98
N PHE A 60 -9.91 -8.23 -1.69
CA PHE A 60 -10.75 -7.04 -1.64
C PHE A 60 -11.81 -7.09 -2.74
N GLN A 61 -13.05 -7.36 -2.35
CA GLN A 61 -14.19 -7.34 -3.27
C GLN A 61 -14.41 -5.94 -3.85
N HIS A 62 -14.66 -5.90 -5.15
CA HIS A 62 -14.93 -4.65 -5.85
C HIS A 62 -16.19 -3.97 -5.28
N GLY A 63 -16.18 -2.64 -5.18
CA GLY A 63 -17.27 -1.86 -4.56
C GLY A 63 -17.42 -1.97 -3.03
N ALA A 64 -17.08 -3.10 -2.41
CA ALA A 64 -17.31 -3.33 -0.98
C ALA A 64 -16.31 -2.58 -0.08
N LEU A 65 -16.80 -2.08 1.06
CA LEU A 65 -15.97 -1.47 2.11
C LEU A 65 -15.24 -2.50 2.96
N GLN A 66 -15.79 -3.72 3.14
CA GLN A 66 -15.21 -4.81 3.94
C GLN A 66 -14.52 -4.32 5.23
N TRP A 67 -15.24 -3.54 6.06
CA TRP A 67 -14.66 -2.82 7.20
C TRP A 67 -13.93 -3.74 8.19
N GLY A 68 -14.52 -4.90 8.52
CA GLY A 68 -13.91 -5.88 9.42
C GLY A 68 -12.55 -6.36 8.92
N LEU A 69 -12.45 -6.71 7.62
CA LEU A 69 -11.21 -7.12 6.98
C LEU A 69 -10.17 -5.99 6.98
N ARG A 70 -10.56 -4.77 6.59
CA ARG A 70 -9.63 -3.62 6.60
C ARG A 70 -9.09 -3.34 8.00
N ARG A 71 -9.94 -3.47 9.03
CA ARG A 71 -9.55 -3.27 10.43
C ARG A 71 -8.62 -4.38 10.93
N SER A 72 -8.87 -5.64 10.59
CA SER A 72 -7.98 -6.75 10.99
C SER A 72 -6.61 -6.62 10.35
N ILE A 73 -6.56 -6.30 9.05
CA ILE A 73 -5.32 -6.05 8.31
C ILE A 73 -4.56 -4.88 8.95
N ALA A 74 -5.25 -3.76 9.22
CA ALA A 74 -4.62 -2.60 9.83
C ALA A 74 -4.04 -2.90 11.23
N GLN A 75 -4.69 -3.77 12.01
CA GLN A 75 -4.17 -4.20 13.32
C GLN A 75 -2.91 -5.05 13.21
N GLU A 76 -2.81 -5.89 12.18
CA GLU A 76 -1.62 -6.67 11.88
C GLU A 76 -0.47 -5.76 11.43
N LEU A 77 -0.72 -4.88 10.46
CA LEU A 77 0.27 -3.95 9.93
C LEU A 77 0.77 -2.95 10.98
N LYS A 78 -0.07 -2.56 11.94
CA LYS A 78 0.31 -1.69 13.05
C LYS A 78 1.45 -2.27 13.89
N ARG A 79 1.60 -3.61 13.96
CA ARG A 79 2.67 -4.27 14.71
C ARG A 79 4.00 -4.31 13.96
N GLN A 80 4.02 -3.87 12.70
CA GLN A 80 5.19 -3.89 11.83
C GLN A 80 5.89 -2.53 11.76
N ASP A 81 5.43 -1.51 12.50
CA ASP A 81 6.10 -0.21 12.64
C ASP A 81 6.48 0.46 11.29
N TYR A 82 5.56 0.44 10.32
CA TYR A 82 5.74 1.15 9.05
C TYR A 82 5.91 2.65 9.27
N GLU A 83 6.96 3.22 8.68
CA GLU A 83 7.22 4.67 8.74
C GLU A 83 6.44 5.44 7.68
N MET A 84 6.18 4.79 6.54
CA MET A 84 5.52 5.41 5.41
C MET A 84 4.68 4.41 4.61
N ALA A 85 3.60 4.92 4.03
CA ALA A 85 2.73 4.18 3.13
C ALA A 85 2.49 4.99 1.84
N PHE A 86 2.74 4.38 0.69
CA PHE A 86 2.38 4.90 -0.62
C PHE A 86 1.03 4.33 -1.04
N VAL A 87 0.03 5.19 -1.17
CA VAL A 87 -1.35 4.81 -1.52
C VAL A 87 -1.61 5.15 -2.97
N LEU A 88 -1.48 4.15 -3.84
CA LEU A 88 -1.59 4.33 -5.29
C LEU A 88 -3.04 4.49 -5.79
N PRO A 89 -4.04 3.72 -5.29
CA PRO A 89 -5.42 3.91 -5.71
C PRO A 89 -5.99 5.24 -5.21
N ASN A 90 -6.81 5.88 -6.04
CA ASN A 90 -7.43 7.18 -5.71
C ASN A 90 -8.67 7.11 -4.80
N SER A 91 -9.20 5.91 -4.56
CA SER A 91 -10.41 5.71 -3.75
C SER A 91 -10.20 6.08 -2.27
N PHE A 92 -11.24 6.53 -1.58
CA PHE A 92 -11.19 6.74 -0.13
C PHE A 92 -10.79 5.47 0.65
N LYS A 93 -11.35 4.31 0.26
CA LYS A 93 -11.19 3.04 0.99
C LYS A 93 -9.78 2.43 0.92
N SER A 94 -8.94 2.84 -0.03
CA SER A 94 -7.54 2.39 -0.10
C SER A 94 -6.67 3.05 0.97
N ALA A 95 -7.01 4.28 1.38
CA ALA A 95 -6.27 5.02 2.40
C ALA A 95 -6.67 4.66 3.84
N LEU A 96 -7.78 3.93 4.04
CA LEU A 96 -8.26 3.53 5.36
C LEU A 96 -7.29 2.60 6.09
N ILE A 97 -6.68 1.63 5.40
CA ILE A 97 -5.78 0.66 6.04
C ILE A 97 -4.54 1.36 6.60
N PRO A 98 -3.77 2.16 5.82
CA PRO A 98 -2.65 2.93 6.36
C PRO A 98 -3.03 3.86 7.52
N TRP A 99 -4.19 4.51 7.44
CA TRP A 99 -4.67 5.41 8.48
C TRP A 99 -5.01 4.65 9.77
N LEU A 100 -5.76 3.54 9.69
CA LEU A 100 -6.09 2.69 10.83
C LEU A 100 -4.85 2.04 11.45
N ALA A 101 -3.85 1.71 10.63
CA ALA A 101 -2.56 1.19 11.07
C ALA A 101 -1.68 2.25 11.75
N LYS A 102 -2.11 3.52 11.76
CA LYS A 102 -1.40 4.68 12.33
C LYS A 102 -0.03 4.94 11.69
N ILE A 103 0.12 4.63 10.41
CA ILE A 103 1.36 4.90 9.66
C ILE A 103 1.52 6.43 9.56
N PRO A 104 2.63 7.03 10.00
CA PRO A 104 2.72 8.48 10.17
C PRO A 104 2.77 9.24 8.85
N LYS A 105 3.50 8.73 7.84
CA LYS A 105 3.57 9.33 6.50
C LYS A 105 2.69 8.55 5.53
N ARG A 106 1.59 9.14 5.07
CA ARG A 106 0.65 8.51 4.13
C ARG A 106 0.64 9.35 2.86
N ILE A 107 1.38 8.84 1.88
CA ILE A 107 1.76 9.51 0.64
C ILE A 107 0.82 9.07 -0.47
N GLY A 108 0.26 10.01 -1.22
CA GLY A 108 -0.55 9.72 -2.39
C GLY A 108 -1.25 10.97 -2.89
N TYR A 109 -1.92 10.85 -4.03
CA TYR A 109 -2.77 11.95 -4.51
C TYR A 109 -3.94 12.19 -3.55
N GLN A 110 -4.54 13.39 -3.56
CA GLN A 110 -5.67 13.70 -2.68
C GLN A 110 -6.99 13.07 -3.14
N GLY A 111 -7.22 12.89 -4.45
CA GLY A 111 -8.41 12.21 -5.03
C GLY A 111 -9.75 12.51 -4.34
N GLU A 112 -10.57 11.48 -4.11
CA GLU A 112 -11.93 11.59 -3.54
C GLU A 112 -11.93 11.92 -2.03
N PHE A 113 -11.85 13.21 -1.66
CA PHE A 113 -12.05 13.68 -0.29
C PHE A 113 -11.19 12.98 0.79
N ARG A 114 -9.93 12.64 0.48
CA ARG A 114 -9.02 11.91 1.40
C ARG A 114 -8.29 12.80 2.40
N PHE A 115 -8.88 13.94 2.76
CA PHE A 115 -8.30 14.88 3.72
C PHE A 115 -8.07 14.18 5.07
N GLY A 116 -6.82 14.20 5.56
CA GLY A 116 -6.40 13.53 6.79
C GLY A 116 -6.03 12.05 6.64
N LEU A 117 -6.64 11.33 5.69
CA LEU A 117 -6.23 9.95 5.37
C LEU A 117 -4.92 9.92 4.60
N ILE A 118 -4.73 10.85 3.68
CA ILE A 118 -3.45 11.19 3.05
C ILE A 118 -2.97 12.50 3.68
N ASN A 119 -1.69 12.56 4.04
CA ASN A 119 -1.10 13.75 4.66
C ASN A 119 0.16 14.26 3.95
N LEU A 120 0.61 13.57 2.91
CA LEU A 120 1.67 14.00 2.02
C LEU A 120 1.20 13.74 0.57
N SER A 121 1.23 14.76 -0.27
CA SER A 121 0.74 14.71 -1.66
C SER A 121 1.77 15.26 -2.61
#